data_AF-A0A0A2EIC7-F1
#
_entry.id   AF-A0A0A2EIC7-F1
#
_cell.length_a   1.000
_cell.length_b   1.000
_cell.length_c   1.000
_cell.angle_alpha   90.00
_cell.angle_beta   90.00
_cell.angle_gamma   90.00
#
_symmetry.space_group_name_H-M   'P 1'
#
loop_
_entity.id
_entity.type
_entity.pdbx_description
1 polymer ?
#
loop_
_entity_poly.entity_id
_entity_poly.type
_entity_poly.pdbx_seq_one_letter_code
_entity_poly.pdbx_strand_id
1 'polypeptide(L)'
;MSAKLIVAGPCSAETEYQVIDTAKQLASIGITHYRAGVWKPRTSPNTFEGMGQRALPWLLRVKRELGMQVGTEVANREHIALAIDAGVDFVWLGARTVTNPFAVQEIADRLKDMTMDITVYVKNPVIADIALWLGAIERLQNAGVTRLVAVHRGFHSLLPSVYRNAPQWYVPIELKRLRPDITLLCDPSHISGNSDLVEIVANQAAKLNYDGLMVEVHNSPKDALSDKNQQITPEQFAQILAKIRFGSTIDGNETLSVFRAQIDELDKSLFDIIAHRMELSEKIGQYKKANNISVLQFARYEELLSNSLTYAKQHHLNADFVKQIVELIHQESINRQL
;
A
#
# COMPACT_ATOMS: atom_id res chain seq x y z
N MET A 1 -10.41 -19.26 -16.35
CA MET A 1 -9.59 -18.35 -15.53
C MET A 1 -10.07 -16.94 -15.81
N SER A 2 -10.45 -16.17 -14.78
CA SER A 2 -10.76 -14.74 -14.96
C SER A 2 -9.53 -14.02 -15.50
N ALA A 3 -9.69 -13.19 -16.53
CA ALA A 3 -8.60 -12.37 -17.06
C ALA A 3 -8.11 -11.42 -15.95
N LYS A 4 -6.80 -11.37 -15.73
CA LYS A 4 -6.22 -10.56 -14.65
C LYS A 4 -6.26 -9.09 -15.00
N LEU A 5 -6.73 -8.26 -14.07
CA LEU A 5 -6.89 -6.83 -14.27
C LEU A 5 -5.57 -6.10 -13.99
N ILE A 6 -4.87 -5.67 -15.04
CA ILE A 6 -3.62 -4.91 -14.91
C ILE A 6 -3.88 -3.46 -15.32
N VAL A 7 -3.73 -2.57 -14.34
CA VAL A 7 -3.85 -1.12 -14.51
C VAL A 7 -2.46 -0.52 -14.38
N ALA A 8 -2.00 0.22 -15.39
CA ALA A 8 -0.66 0.80 -15.37
C ALA A 8 -0.64 2.20 -15.97
N GLY A 9 0.34 2.99 -15.57
CA GLY A 9 0.52 4.36 -16.06
C GLY A 9 1.15 5.24 -15.00
N PRO A 10 1.43 6.50 -15.32
CA PRO A 10 2.27 7.35 -14.49
C PRO A 10 1.58 7.77 -13.20
N CYS A 11 2.39 8.14 -12.21
CA CYS A 11 1.92 8.68 -10.94
C CYS A 11 1.05 9.94 -11.14
N SER A 12 1.46 10.78 -12.10
CA SER A 12 0.77 12.00 -12.49
C SER A 12 0.70 12.14 -14.01
N ALA A 13 -0.31 12.84 -14.50
CA ALA A 13 -0.30 13.37 -15.86
C ALA A 13 0.51 14.69 -15.87
N GLU A 14 1.72 14.65 -16.44
CA GLU A 14 2.68 15.76 -16.33
C GLU A 14 2.69 16.63 -17.58
N THR A 15 2.80 15.98 -18.74
CA THR A 15 2.67 16.61 -20.05
C THR A 15 1.91 15.69 -20.99
N GLU A 16 1.32 16.24 -22.04
CA GLU A 16 0.64 15.42 -23.06
C GLU A 16 1.60 14.43 -23.73
N TYR A 17 2.83 14.85 -24.04
CA TYR A 17 3.87 13.97 -24.59
C TYR A 17 4.13 12.78 -23.66
N GLN A 18 4.40 13.04 -22.39
CA GLN A 18 4.68 12.01 -21.38
C GLN A 18 3.53 11.01 -21.26
N VAL A 19 2.29 11.49 -21.22
CA VAL A 19 1.10 10.65 -21.12
C VAL A 19 0.94 9.75 -22.36
N ILE A 20 1.03 10.31 -23.56
CA ILE A 20 0.81 9.57 -24.81
C ILE A 20 1.95 8.58 -25.06
N ASP A 21 3.19 8.98 -24.84
CA ASP A 21 4.37 8.13 -25.02
C ASP A 21 4.36 6.94 -24.05
N THR A 22 4.09 7.18 -22.77
CA THR A 22 3.95 6.11 -21.77
C THR A 22 2.82 5.15 -22.15
N ALA A 23 1.67 5.67 -22.57
CA ALA A 23 0.53 4.84 -22.97
C ALA A 23 0.82 3.98 -24.21
N LYS A 24 1.53 4.50 -25.22
CA LYS A 24 1.93 3.75 -26.41
C LYS A 24 2.84 2.57 -26.07
N GLN A 25 3.82 2.79 -25.20
CA GLN A 25 4.72 1.73 -24.76
C GLN A 25 3.98 0.67 -23.94
N LEU A 26 3.06 1.08 -23.05
CA LEU A 26 2.21 0.16 -22.29
C LEU A 26 1.24 -0.64 -23.18
N ALA A 27 0.64 -0.01 -24.19
CA ALA A 27 -0.21 -0.69 -25.15
C ALA A 27 0.56 -1.76 -25.95
N SER A 28 1.83 -1.50 -26.27
CA SER A 28 2.69 -2.46 -27.00
C SER A 28 2.96 -3.76 -26.23
N ILE A 29 2.84 -3.72 -24.89
CA ILE A 29 2.99 -4.91 -24.01
C ILE A 29 1.63 -5.46 -23.55
N GLY A 30 0.53 -5.04 -24.18
CA GLY A 30 -0.81 -5.59 -23.98
C GLY A 30 -1.60 -4.99 -22.81
N ILE A 31 -1.19 -3.85 -22.24
CA ILE A 31 -1.97 -3.17 -21.21
C ILE A 31 -3.19 -2.49 -21.84
N THR A 32 -4.36 -2.69 -21.22
CA THR A 32 -5.64 -2.13 -21.68
C THR A 32 -6.20 -1.07 -20.75
N HIS A 33 -5.72 -0.98 -19.50
CA HIS A 33 -6.20 -0.02 -18.50
C HIS A 33 -5.09 0.96 -18.13
N TYR A 34 -5.30 2.23 -18.43
CA TYR A 34 -4.34 3.30 -18.24
C TYR A 34 -4.73 4.22 -17.07
N ARG A 35 -3.83 4.42 -16.11
CA ARG A 35 -4.02 5.31 -14.96
C ARG A 35 -3.11 6.52 -15.00
N ALA A 36 -3.63 7.72 -14.72
CA ALA A 36 -2.78 8.86 -14.37
C ALA A 36 -3.51 9.85 -13.46
N GLY A 37 -2.87 10.29 -12.38
CA GLY A 37 -3.47 11.27 -11.47
C GLY A 37 -3.40 12.67 -12.07
N VAL A 38 -4.55 13.28 -12.35
CA VAL A 38 -4.59 14.68 -12.83
C VAL A 38 -4.62 15.69 -11.69
N TRP A 39 -5.18 15.31 -10.54
CA TRP A 39 -5.11 16.07 -9.28
C TRP A 39 -4.23 15.32 -8.28
N LYS A 40 -3.35 16.03 -7.55
CA LYS A 40 -2.45 15.42 -6.56
C LYS A 40 -2.68 16.02 -5.17
N PRO A 41 -3.18 15.22 -4.20
CA PRO A 41 -3.26 15.66 -2.82
C PRO A 41 -1.86 15.65 -2.20
N ARG A 42 -1.22 16.82 -2.12
CA ARG A 42 0.14 16.97 -1.56
C ARG A 42 0.09 17.33 -0.08
N THR A 43 0.98 16.71 0.69
CA THR A 43 1.14 17.00 2.13
C THR A 43 1.82 18.34 2.38
N SER A 44 2.74 18.75 1.50
CA SER A 44 3.40 20.05 1.58
C SER A 44 2.89 20.98 0.48
N PRO A 45 2.48 22.21 0.82
CA PRO A 45 2.17 23.23 -0.18
C PRO A 45 3.43 23.53 -1.03
N ASN A 46 3.23 24.00 -2.27
CA ASN A 46 4.30 24.34 -3.24
C ASN A 46 5.04 23.15 -3.88
N THR A 47 4.44 21.97 -3.87
CA THR A 47 4.91 20.84 -4.69
C THR A 47 3.96 20.61 -5.85
N PHE A 48 4.38 19.97 -6.94
CA PHE A 48 3.52 19.74 -8.11
C PHE A 48 2.16 19.15 -7.72
N GLU A 49 1.08 19.90 -7.98
CA GLU A 49 -0.30 19.61 -7.57
C GLU A 49 -1.09 18.84 -8.64
N GLY A 50 -0.41 18.49 -9.74
CA GLY A 50 -1.03 17.95 -10.94
C GLY A 50 -1.43 19.05 -11.93
N MET A 51 -1.81 18.62 -13.13
CA MET A 51 -2.24 19.53 -14.17
C MET A 51 -3.73 19.87 -14.04
N GLY A 52 -4.50 19.18 -13.20
CA GLY A 52 -5.93 19.41 -13.00
C GLY A 52 -6.75 19.09 -14.27
N GLN A 53 -7.85 19.80 -14.46
CA GLN A 53 -8.80 19.55 -15.54
C GLN A 53 -8.18 19.59 -16.95
N ARG A 54 -7.16 20.42 -17.19
CA ARG A 54 -6.46 20.51 -18.51
C ARG A 54 -5.76 19.22 -18.94
N ALA A 55 -5.53 18.28 -18.03
CA ALA A 55 -4.96 16.97 -18.38
C ALA A 55 -6.01 15.90 -18.74
N LEU A 56 -7.30 16.13 -18.44
CA LEU A 56 -8.36 15.20 -18.83
C LEU A 56 -8.39 14.95 -20.36
N PRO A 57 -8.26 15.98 -21.24
CA PRO A 57 -8.16 15.75 -22.68
C PRO A 57 -7.01 14.84 -23.11
N TRP A 58 -5.90 14.80 -22.35
CA TRP A 58 -4.76 13.93 -22.65
C TRP A 58 -5.12 12.46 -22.41
N LEU A 59 -5.86 12.16 -21.33
CA LEU A 59 -6.39 10.82 -21.07
C LEU A 59 -7.40 10.40 -22.13
N LEU A 60 -8.30 11.30 -22.53
CA LEU A 60 -9.25 11.00 -23.59
C LEU A 60 -8.55 10.77 -24.94
N ARG A 61 -7.40 11.40 -25.18
CA ARG A 61 -6.57 11.14 -26.34
C ARG A 61 -5.95 9.74 -26.29
N VAL A 62 -5.46 9.28 -25.14
CA VAL A 62 -5.02 7.87 -24.94
C VAL A 62 -6.15 6.90 -25.29
N LYS A 63 -7.36 7.15 -24.76
CA LYS A 63 -8.55 6.35 -25.07
C LYS A 63 -8.85 6.29 -26.57
N ARG A 64 -8.86 7.44 -27.24
CA ARG A 64 -9.16 7.54 -28.68
C ARG A 64 -8.09 6.92 -29.57
N GLU A 65 -6.81 7.13 -29.28
CA GLU A 65 -5.70 6.67 -30.13
C GLU A 65 -5.36 5.20 -29.91
N LEU A 66 -5.49 4.70 -28.68
CA LEU A 66 -4.98 3.37 -28.28
C LEU A 66 -6.09 2.40 -27.85
N GLY A 67 -7.34 2.85 -27.76
CA GLY A 67 -8.47 2.03 -27.31
C GLY A 67 -8.39 1.60 -25.84
N MET A 68 -7.51 2.21 -25.04
CA MET A 68 -7.35 1.89 -23.62
C MET A 68 -8.48 2.51 -22.79
N GLN A 69 -8.88 1.79 -21.73
CA GLN A 69 -9.74 2.37 -20.70
C GLN A 69 -8.90 3.28 -19.81
N VAL A 70 -9.34 4.52 -19.59
CA VAL A 70 -8.56 5.53 -18.86
C VAL A 70 -9.21 5.92 -17.55
N GLY A 71 -8.40 6.23 -16.55
CA GLY A 71 -8.90 6.72 -15.28
C GLY A 71 -7.95 7.64 -14.52
N THR A 72 -8.52 8.35 -13.54
CA THR A 72 -7.83 9.31 -12.68
C THR A 72 -8.28 9.21 -11.21
N GLU A 73 -7.46 9.73 -10.30
CA GLU A 73 -7.83 9.93 -8.90
C GLU A 73 -8.92 10.99 -8.78
N VAL A 74 -9.87 10.81 -7.89
CA VAL A 74 -10.84 11.82 -7.46
C VAL A 74 -10.81 11.92 -5.94
N ALA A 75 -10.98 13.14 -5.42
CA ALA A 75 -10.82 13.41 -3.98
C ALA A 75 -11.99 14.16 -3.34
N ASN A 76 -12.88 14.73 -4.15
CA ASN A 76 -14.04 15.53 -3.72
C ASN A 76 -15.14 15.47 -4.81
N ARG A 77 -16.28 16.12 -4.55
CA ARG A 77 -17.43 16.18 -5.47
C ARG A 77 -17.13 16.82 -6.82
N GLU A 78 -16.31 17.85 -6.86
CA GLU A 78 -15.97 18.55 -8.10
C GLU A 78 -15.11 17.67 -9.01
N HIS A 79 -14.11 16.98 -8.46
CA HIS A 79 -13.23 16.09 -9.22
C HIS A 79 -14.02 14.96 -9.87
N ILE A 80 -14.95 14.32 -9.14
CA ILE A 80 -15.77 13.24 -9.71
C ILE A 80 -16.72 13.76 -10.79
N ALA A 81 -17.31 14.95 -10.60
CA ALA A 81 -18.13 15.58 -11.64
C ALA A 81 -17.31 15.85 -12.92
N LEU A 82 -16.16 16.51 -12.80
CA LEU A 82 -15.30 16.83 -13.95
C LEU A 82 -14.76 15.58 -14.66
N ALA A 83 -14.38 14.55 -13.91
CA ALA A 83 -13.87 13.30 -14.47
C ALA A 83 -14.94 12.59 -15.32
N ILE A 84 -16.17 12.50 -14.80
CA ILE A 84 -17.26 11.85 -15.51
C ILE A 84 -17.74 12.69 -16.70
N ASP A 85 -17.89 14.01 -16.54
CA ASP A 85 -18.28 14.89 -17.64
C ASP A 85 -17.27 14.85 -18.79
N ALA A 86 -15.99 14.63 -18.48
CA ALA A 86 -14.95 14.40 -19.49
C ALA A 86 -15.07 13.02 -20.18
N GLY A 87 -15.69 12.02 -19.55
CA GLY A 87 -15.88 10.68 -20.12
C GLY A 87 -14.72 9.70 -19.86
N VAL A 88 -14.08 9.80 -18.69
CA VAL A 88 -13.14 8.77 -18.22
C VAL A 88 -13.88 7.45 -17.94
N ASP A 89 -13.21 6.31 -18.09
CA ASP A 89 -13.83 4.98 -17.96
C ASP A 89 -13.89 4.50 -16.51
N PHE A 90 -12.96 4.96 -15.68
CA PHE A 90 -12.93 4.66 -14.26
C PHE A 90 -12.29 5.77 -13.44
N VAL A 91 -12.56 5.76 -12.14
CA VAL A 91 -11.94 6.66 -11.16
C VAL A 91 -11.41 5.86 -9.98
N TRP A 92 -10.47 6.42 -9.23
CA TRP A 92 -10.11 5.86 -7.93
C TRP A 92 -10.18 6.88 -6.81
N LEU A 93 -10.57 6.41 -5.63
CA LEU A 93 -10.45 7.16 -4.39
C LEU A 93 -9.09 6.84 -3.77
N GLY A 94 -8.30 7.89 -3.50
CA GLY A 94 -7.01 7.78 -2.85
C GLY A 94 -7.13 7.36 -1.38
N ALA A 95 -6.04 6.80 -0.82
CA ALA A 95 -6.02 6.32 0.56
C ALA A 95 -6.39 7.41 1.59
N ARG A 96 -5.99 8.67 1.34
CA ARG A 96 -6.34 9.81 2.19
C ARG A 96 -7.81 10.18 2.12
N THR A 97 -8.41 10.12 0.93
CA THR A 97 -9.85 10.35 0.72
C THR A 97 -10.65 9.27 1.43
N VAL A 98 -10.26 8.00 1.29
CA VAL A 98 -10.92 6.86 1.95
C VAL A 98 -10.82 6.95 3.49
N THR A 99 -9.75 7.55 4.00
CA THR A 99 -9.60 7.79 5.45
C THR A 99 -10.61 8.82 5.98
N ASN A 100 -11.25 9.62 5.11
CA ASN A 100 -12.25 10.60 5.49
C ASN A 100 -13.66 10.18 5.03
N PRO A 101 -14.51 9.64 5.94
CA PRO A 101 -15.87 9.22 5.59
C PRO A 101 -16.74 10.32 4.97
N PHE A 102 -16.55 11.59 5.35
CA PHE A 102 -17.30 12.70 4.76
C PHE A 102 -16.93 12.90 3.29
N ALA A 103 -15.65 12.83 2.95
CA ALA A 103 -15.21 12.96 1.56
C ALA A 103 -15.72 11.81 0.69
N VAL A 104 -15.72 10.57 1.22
CA VAL A 104 -16.31 9.42 0.53
C VAL A 104 -17.82 9.60 0.34
N GLN A 105 -18.53 10.08 1.37
CA GLN A 105 -19.97 10.34 1.28
C GLN A 105 -20.29 11.41 0.24
N GLU A 106 -19.51 12.50 0.20
CA GLU A 106 -19.69 13.59 -0.78
C GLU A 106 -19.55 13.10 -2.22
N ILE A 107 -18.58 12.20 -2.48
CA ILE A 107 -18.39 11.55 -3.77
C ILE A 107 -19.55 10.58 -4.07
N ALA A 108 -19.97 9.78 -3.08
CA ALA A 108 -21.06 8.83 -3.22
C ALA A 108 -22.39 9.54 -3.55
N ASP A 109 -22.71 10.63 -2.85
CA ASP A 109 -23.91 11.43 -3.12
C ASP A 109 -23.90 11.98 -4.54
N ARG A 110 -22.73 12.45 -5.03
CA ARG A 110 -22.62 12.91 -6.41
C ARG A 110 -22.85 11.80 -7.41
N LEU A 111 -22.31 10.59 -7.17
CA LEU A 111 -22.50 9.43 -8.05
C LEU A 111 -23.96 8.95 -8.07
N LYS A 112 -24.68 9.07 -6.95
CA LYS A 112 -26.11 8.72 -6.86
C LYS A 112 -26.99 9.58 -7.76
N ASP A 113 -26.62 10.84 -7.98
CA ASP A 113 -27.34 11.77 -8.85
C ASP A 113 -27.17 11.44 -10.36
N MET A 114 -26.43 10.38 -10.70
CA MET A 114 -25.97 10.12 -12.07
C MET A 114 -26.67 8.91 -12.70
N THR A 115 -26.78 8.93 -14.02
CA THR A 115 -27.38 7.87 -14.83
C THR A 115 -26.35 6.89 -15.42
N MET A 116 -25.06 7.18 -15.29
CA MET A 116 -23.97 6.40 -15.89
C MET A 116 -23.30 5.51 -14.83
N ASP A 117 -23.14 4.22 -15.15
CA ASP A 117 -22.41 3.27 -14.33
C ASP A 117 -20.90 3.38 -14.63
N ILE A 118 -20.14 3.93 -13.69
CA ILE A 118 -18.68 4.08 -13.77
C ILE A 118 -17.98 3.08 -12.82
N THR A 119 -16.82 2.56 -13.23
CA THR A 119 -16.01 1.72 -12.33
C THR A 119 -15.30 2.58 -11.30
N VAL A 120 -15.47 2.26 -10.01
CA VAL A 120 -14.83 2.99 -8.91
C VAL A 120 -13.84 2.07 -8.20
N TYR A 121 -12.58 2.47 -8.19
CA TYR A 121 -11.51 1.80 -7.47
C TYR A 121 -11.36 2.46 -6.09
N VAL A 122 -11.27 1.67 -5.03
CA VAL A 122 -11.22 2.15 -3.64
C VAL A 122 -9.92 1.67 -3.02
N LYS A 123 -8.94 2.57 -2.88
CA LYS A 123 -7.70 2.25 -2.17
C LYS A 123 -7.98 1.99 -0.68
N ASN A 124 -7.19 1.15 0.00
CA ASN A 124 -7.32 1.04 1.45
C ASN A 124 -7.00 2.37 2.15
N PRO A 125 -7.59 2.63 3.34
CA PRO A 125 -7.24 3.78 4.15
C PRO A 125 -5.76 3.76 4.54
N VAL A 126 -5.22 4.92 4.92
CA VAL A 126 -3.80 5.04 5.30
C VAL A 126 -3.49 4.22 6.56
N ILE A 127 -4.48 4.02 7.42
CA ILE A 127 -4.41 3.17 8.61
C ILE A 127 -5.00 1.79 8.32
N ALA A 128 -4.53 0.75 9.01
CA ALA A 128 -5.05 -0.61 8.87
C ALA A 128 -6.36 -0.82 9.62
N ASP A 129 -7.37 -0.09 9.17
CA ASP A 129 -8.74 -0.19 9.66
C ASP A 129 -9.62 -0.80 8.55
N ILE A 130 -9.95 -2.08 8.71
CA ILE A 130 -10.80 -2.80 7.78
C ILE A 130 -12.24 -2.29 7.78
N ALA A 131 -12.75 -1.84 8.94
CA ALA A 131 -14.11 -1.31 9.05
C ALA A 131 -14.25 0.00 8.27
N LEU A 132 -13.21 0.83 8.31
CA LEU A 132 -13.16 2.06 7.52
C LEU A 132 -13.11 1.77 6.01
N TRP A 133 -12.34 0.76 5.58
CA TRP A 133 -12.28 0.37 4.17
C TRP A 133 -13.62 -0.20 3.67
N LEU A 134 -14.24 -1.10 4.45
CA LEU A 134 -15.56 -1.66 4.17
C LEU A 134 -16.63 -0.58 4.12
N GLY A 135 -16.64 0.33 5.10
CA GLY A 135 -17.60 1.43 5.14
C GLY A 135 -17.51 2.35 3.91
N ALA A 136 -16.30 2.56 3.36
CA ALA A 136 -16.15 3.31 2.11
C ALA A 136 -16.76 2.59 0.90
N ILE A 137 -16.55 1.27 0.81
CA ILE A 137 -17.14 0.42 -0.25
C ILE A 137 -18.68 0.43 -0.13
N GLU A 138 -19.21 0.20 1.06
CA GLU A 138 -20.65 0.17 1.32
C GLU A 138 -21.34 1.51 1.02
N ARG A 139 -20.70 2.65 1.30
CA ARG A 139 -21.21 3.98 0.93
C ARG A 139 -21.42 4.11 -0.57
N LEU A 140 -20.45 3.67 -1.36
CA LEU A 140 -20.53 3.71 -2.82
C LEU A 140 -21.60 2.73 -3.34
N GLN A 141 -21.73 1.54 -2.75
CA GLN A 141 -22.79 0.60 -3.09
C GLN A 141 -24.19 1.17 -2.78
N ASN A 142 -24.36 1.82 -1.64
CA ASN A 142 -25.61 2.47 -1.24
C ASN A 142 -25.97 3.67 -2.15
N ALA A 143 -24.98 4.27 -2.80
CA ALA A 143 -25.17 5.26 -3.85
C ALA A 143 -25.51 4.65 -5.22
N GLY A 144 -25.56 3.32 -5.35
CA GLY A 144 -25.92 2.61 -6.58
C GLY A 144 -24.72 2.21 -7.44
N VAL A 145 -23.48 2.40 -6.97
CA VAL A 145 -22.27 1.98 -7.72
C VAL A 145 -22.16 0.46 -7.69
N THR A 146 -22.22 -0.16 -8.87
CA THR A 146 -22.20 -1.62 -8.99
C THR A 146 -20.81 -2.18 -9.28
N ARG A 147 -19.94 -1.38 -9.92
CA ARG A 147 -18.61 -1.78 -10.36
C ARG A 147 -17.52 -1.25 -9.42
N LEU A 148 -17.25 -2.00 -8.34
CA LEU A 148 -16.27 -1.64 -7.33
C LEU A 148 -15.03 -2.54 -7.36
N VAL A 149 -13.85 -1.93 -7.23
CA VAL A 149 -12.56 -2.63 -7.17
C VAL A 149 -11.78 -2.15 -5.94
N ALA A 150 -11.41 -3.04 -5.04
CA ALA A 150 -10.53 -2.73 -3.92
C ALA A 150 -9.07 -2.68 -4.37
N VAL A 151 -8.30 -1.70 -3.90
CA VAL A 151 -6.88 -1.55 -4.23
C VAL A 151 -6.04 -1.49 -2.95
N HIS A 152 -5.29 -2.54 -2.69
CA HIS A 152 -4.37 -2.62 -1.57
C HIS A 152 -3.04 -1.93 -1.91
N ARG A 153 -2.69 -0.87 -1.20
CA ARG A 153 -1.52 -0.01 -1.39
C ARG A 153 -0.62 0.11 -0.15
N GLY A 154 -0.81 -0.78 0.83
CA GLY A 154 -0.13 -0.78 2.13
C GLY A 154 -0.64 0.29 3.08
N PHE A 155 -0.17 0.23 4.31
CA PHE A 155 -0.60 1.06 5.43
C PHE A 155 0.59 1.84 6.01
N HIS A 156 0.30 2.97 6.63
CA HIS A 156 1.30 3.77 7.31
C HIS A 156 1.84 3.02 8.52
N SER A 157 3.17 2.98 8.66
CA SER A 157 3.87 2.39 9.81
C SER A 157 4.58 3.50 10.59
N LEU A 158 4.53 3.41 11.92
CA LEU A 158 5.32 4.24 12.83
C LEU A 158 6.75 3.72 13.00
N LEU A 159 6.99 2.45 12.66
CA LEU A 159 8.29 1.80 12.77
C LEU A 159 9.08 1.93 11.46
N PRO A 160 10.43 2.03 11.53
CA PRO A 160 11.28 1.95 10.35
C PRO A 160 10.95 0.71 9.53
N SER A 161 10.84 0.87 8.21
CA SER A 161 10.56 -0.24 7.30
C SER A 161 11.29 -0.03 5.99
N VAL A 162 11.63 -1.14 5.34
CA VAL A 162 12.12 -1.15 3.95
C VAL A 162 11.03 -0.71 2.97
N TYR A 163 9.76 -0.83 3.36
CA TYR A 163 8.61 -0.40 2.58
C TYR A 163 8.20 1.02 2.96
N ARG A 164 7.78 1.81 1.97
CA ARG A 164 7.15 3.12 2.24
C ARG A 164 5.83 2.98 2.99
N ASN A 165 5.04 1.95 2.66
CA ASN A 165 3.82 1.60 3.38
C ASN A 165 3.86 0.10 3.67
N ALA A 166 3.73 -0.27 4.94
CA ALA A 166 3.76 -1.66 5.37
C ALA A 166 2.63 -2.44 4.67
N PRO A 167 2.92 -3.59 4.03
CA PRO A 167 1.89 -4.32 3.31
C PRO A 167 0.75 -4.81 4.22
N GLN A 168 1.02 -5.26 5.45
CA GLN A 168 -0.01 -5.79 6.36
C GLN A 168 -1.02 -6.70 5.65
N TRP A 169 -0.49 -7.74 4.99
CA TRP A 169 -1.22 -8.58 4.03
C TRP A 169 -2.50 -9.19 4.60
N TYR A 170 -2.61 -9.31 5.92
CA TYR A 170 -3.81 -9.79 6.57
C TYR A 170 -5.05 -8.94 6.33
N VAL A 171 -4.92 -7.61 6.28
CA VAL A 171 -6.06 -6.69 6.13
C VAL A 171 -6.79 -6.91 4.79
N PRO A 172 -6.12 -6.87 3.63
CA PRO A 172 -6.77 -7.10 2.34
C PRO A 172 -7.26 -8.54 2.16
N ILE A 173 -6.63 -9.52 2.81
CA ILE A 173 -7.10 -10.91 2.77
C ILE A 173 -8.39 -11.06 3.59
N GLU A 174 -8.45 -10.46 4.78
CA GLU A 174 -9.67 -10.41 5.57
C GLU A 174 -10.79 -9.66 4.83
N LEU A 175 -10.46 -8.57 4.11
CA LEU A 175 -11.42 -7.89 3.23
C LEU A 175 -11.97 -8.86 2.18
N LYS A 176 -11.10 -9.61 1.49
CA LYS A 176 -11.53 -10.58 0.47
C LYS A 176 -12.37 -11.72 1.07
N ARG A 177 -12.07 -12.16 2.30
CA ARG A 177 -12.86 -13.16 3.03
C ARG A 177 -14.28 -12.65 3.33
N LEU A 178 -14.40 -11.39 3.76
CA LEU A 178 -15.69 -10.76 4.06
C LEU A 178 -16.47 -10.38 2.80
N ARG A 179 -15.75 -10.02 1.73
CA ARG A 179 -16.29 -9.52 0.44
C ARG A 179 -15.66 -10.25 -0.74
N PRO A 180 -15.98 -11.55 -0.94
CA PRO A 180 -15.43 -12.35 -2.03
C PRO A 180 -15.84 -11.85 -3.43
N ASP A 181 -16.95 -11.11 -3.49
CA ASP A 181 -17.50 -10.48 -4.68
C ASP A 181 -16.66 -9.31 -5.22
N ILE A 182 -15.88 -8.65 -4.35
CA ILE A 182 -15.08 -7.48 -4.73
C ILE A 182 -13.75 -7.93 -5.35
N THR A 183 -13.42 -7.36 -6.51
CA THR A 183 -12.11 -7.52 -7.15
C THR A 183 -11.04 -6.84 -6.31
N LEU A 184 -9.94 -7.52 -6.01
CA LEU A 184 -8.84 -6.99 -5.18
C LEU A 184 -7.54 -6.89 -5.98
N LEU A 185 -7.05 -5.66 -6.16
CA LEU A 185 -5.76 -5.36 -6.80
C LEU A 185 -4.69 -5.00 -5.77
N CYS A 186 -3.42 -5.25 -6.11
CA CYS A 186 -2.29 -4.76 -5.34
C CYS A 186 -1.62 -3.59 -6.07
N ASP A 187 -1.27 -2.54 -5.32
CA ASP A 187 -0.47 -1.39 -5.76
C ASP A 187 0.96 -1.52 -5.20
N PRO A 188 1.84 -2.24 -5.92
CA PRO A 188 3.20 -2.50 -5.45
C PRO A 188 4.05 -1.24 -5.40
N SER A 189 3.77 -0.24 -6.24
CA SER A 189 4.52 1.01 -6.30
C SER A 189 4.37 1.84 -5.02
N HIS A 190 3.15 1.96 -4.49
CA HIS A 190 2.94 2.70 -3.25
C HIS A 190 3.36 1.91 -2.00
N ILE A 191 3.23 0.59 -2.00
CA ILE A 191 3.75 -0.27 -0.92
C ILE A 191 5.26 -0.12 -0.83
N SER A 192 5.96 -0.35 -1.94
CA SER A 192 7.41 -0.28 -2.01
C SER A 192 7.96 1.11 -1.70
N GLY A 193 7.53 2.13 -2.46
CA GLY A 193 8.17 3.44 -2.48
C GLY A 193 9.56 3.48 -3.12
N ASN A 194 9.99 2.36 -3.72
CA ASN A 194 11.22 2.24 -4.51
C ASN A 194 11.04 1.19 -5.61
N SER A 195 11.54 1.46 -6.81
CA SER A 195 11.44 0.60 -8.00
C SER A 195 11.98 -0.81 -7.77
N ASP A 196 13.05 -0.96 -6.98
CA ASP A 196 13.70 -2.25 -6.76
C ASP A 196 12.82 -3.28 -6.04
N LEU A 197 11.86 -2.80 -5.23
CA LEU A 197 10.96 -3.64 -4.46
C LEU A 197 9.63 -3.90 -5.19
N VAL A 198 9.36 -3.23 -6.31
CA VAL A 198 8.10 -3.38 -7.05
C VAL A 198 7.90 -4.81 -7.54
N GLU A 199 8.93 -5.43 -8.11
CA GLU A 199 8.87 -6.83 -8.57
C GLU A 199 8.59 -7.80 -7.40
N ILE A 200 9.23 -7.57 -6.25
CA ILE A 200 9.08 -8.42 -5.06
C ILE A 200 7.64 -8.37 -4.55
N VAL A 201 7.09 -7.16 -4.39
CA VAL A 201 5.72 -6.96 -3.89
C VAL A 201 4.69 -7.50 -4.89
N ALA A 202 4.89 -7.27 -6.19
CA ALA A 202 3.99 -7.77 -7.23
C ALA A 202 3.95 -9.31 -7.29
N ASN A 203 5.11 -9.97 -7.14
CA ASN A 203 5.18 -11.44 -7.02
C ASN A 203 4.49 -11.95 -5.76
N GLN A 204 4.65 -11.25 -4.62
CA GLN A 204 3.97 -11.63 -3.38
C GLN A 204 2.44 -11.53 -3.53
N ALA A 205 1.94 -10.45 -4.12
CA ALA A 205 0.51 -10.30 -4.40
C ALA A 205 -0.03 -11.43 -5.30
N ALA A 206 0.73 -11.84 -6.31
CA ALA A 206 0.36 -12.95 -7.18
C ALA A 206 0.27 -14.29 -6.44
N LYS A 207 1.16 -14.55 -5.48
CA LYS A 207 1.12 -15.74 -4.59
C LYS A 207 -0.04 -15.70 -3.60
N LEU A 208 -0.48 -14.50 -3.20
CA LEU A 208 -1.63 -14.29 -2.31
C LEU A 208 -2.97 -14.21 -3.07
N ASN A 209 -3.03 -14.75 -4.29
CA ASN A 209 -4.24 -14.85 -5.10
C ASN A 209 -4.97 -13.52 -5.39
N TYR A 210 -4.22 -12.41 -5.51
CA TYR A 210 -4.80 -11.14 -5.96
C TYR A 210 -5.38 -11.25 -7.38
N ASP A 211 -6.41 -10.44 -7.66
CA ASP A 211 -7.12 -10.40 -8.93
C ASP A 211 -6.35 -9.61 -10.02
N GLY A 212 -5.36 -8.82 -9.60
CA GLY A 212 -4.46 -8.11 -10.50
C GLY A 212 -3.62 -7.04 -9.81
N LEU A 213 -3.12 -6.07 -10.59
CA LEU A 213 -2.18 -5.05 -10.13
C LEU A 213 -2.56 -3.65 -10.61
N MET A 214 -2.22 -2.65 -9.81
CA MET A 214 -2.23 -1.24 -10.18
C MET A 214 -0.82 -0.66 -10.01
N VAL A 215 -0.07 -0.49 -11.10
CA VAL A 215 1.37 -0.18 -11.06
C VAL A 215 1.67 1.20 -11.62
N GLU A 216 2.59 1.92 -11.00
CA GLU A 216 3.08 3.19 -11.53
C GLU A 216 4.22 2.97 -12.53
N VAL A 217 3.98 3.38 -13.77
CA VAL A 217 4.91 3.24 -14.90
C VAL A 217 5.08 4.58 -15.58
N HIS A 218 6.32 4.98 -15.82
CA HIS A 218 6.66 6.27 -16.43
C HIS A 218 7.69 6.06 -17.55
N ASN A 219 7.56 6.78 -18.66
CA ASN A 219 8.52 6.69 -19.77
C ASN A 219 9.95 7.13 -19.37
N SER A 220 10.08 8.13 -18.48
CA SER A 220 11.36 8.52 -17.85
C SER A 220 11.22 8.76 -16.34
N PRO A 221 11.34 7.74 -15.48
CA PRO A 221 11.11 7.90 -14.02
C PRO A 221 12.01 8.96 -13.36
N LYS A 222 13.24 9.15 -13.86
CA LYS A 222 14.21 10.13 -13.35
C LYS A 222 13.70 11.57 -13.48
N ASP A 223 12.90 11.83 -14.51
CA ASP A 223 12.40 13.17 -14.85
C ASP A 223 11.01 13.44 -14.24
N ALA A 224 10.35 12.43 -13.65
CA ALA A 224 8.95 12.53 -13.22
C ALA A 224 8.71 13.59 -12.14
N LEU A 225 7.69 14.43 -12.28
CA LEU A 225 7.35 15.50 -11.33
C LEU A 225 6.80 14.99 -9.99
N SER A 226 6.50 13.70 -9.87
CA SER A 226 6.04 13.06 -8.64
C SER A 226 6.54 11.62 -8.53
N ASP A 227 6.77 11.17 -7.30
CA ASP A 227 6.97 9.73 -6.99
C ASP A 227 8.04 9.05 -7.89
N LYS A 228 9.12 9.78 -8.17
CA LYS A 228 10.25 9.36 -9.02
C LYS A 228 10.84 8.00 -8.65
N ASN A 229 10.92 7.72 -7.35
CA ASN A 229 11.68 6.59 -6.83
C ASN A 229 10.99 5.24 -7.07
N GLN A 230 9.66 5.20 -7.13
CA GLN A 230 8.90 3.96 -7.26
C GLN A 230 8.36 3.68 -8.66
N GLN A 231 8.41 4.67 -9.56
CA GLN A 231 7.97 4.49 -10.93
C GLN A 231 9.00 3.65 -11.70
N ILE A 232 8.51 2.63 -12.39
CA ILE A 232 9.33 1.78 -13.27
C ILE A 232 9.12 2.19 -14.73
N THR A 233 10.04 1.78 -15.60
CA THR A 233 9.90 1.95 -17.06
C THR A 233 8.95 0.91 -17.65
N PRO A 234 8.35 1.17 -18.83
CA PRO A 234 7.55 0.16 -19.55
C PRO A 234 8.31 -1.14 -19.81
N GLU A 235 9.60 -1.07 -20.13
CA GLU A 235 10.44 -2.25 -20.34
C GLU A 235 10.61 -3.08 -19.06
N GLN A 236 10.92 -2.42 -17.94
CA GLN A 236 10.99 -3.10 -16.63
C GLN A 236 9.64 -3.73 -16.28
N PHE A 237 8.53 -3.03 -16.56
CA PHE A 237 7.21 -3.57 -16.27
C PHE A 237 6.90 -4.81 -17.11
N ALA A 238 7.26 -4.81 -18.40
CA ALA A 238 7.13 -5.98 -19.27
C ALA A 238 7.92 -7.19 -18.75
N GLN A 239 9.14 -6.97 -18.26
CA GLN A 239 9.97 -8.02 -17.66
C GLN A 239 9.33 -8.59 -16.39
N ILE A 240 8.75 -7.73 -15.54
CA ILE A 240 8.05 -8.13 -14.33
C ILE A 240 6.81 -8.98 -14.69
N LEU A 241 5.98 -8.52 -15.63
CA LEU A 241 4.79 -9.25 -16.08
C LEU A 241 5.13 -10.63 -16.67
N ALA A 242 6.24 -10.73 -17.40
CA ALA A 242 6.71 -12.00 -17.96
C ALA A 242 7.09 -13.03 -16.89
N LYS A 243 7.49 -12.59 -15.68
CA LYS A 243 7.87 -13.45 -14.55
C LYS A 243 6.71 -13.77 -13.61
N ILE A 244 5.74 -12.87 -13.47
CA ILE A 244 4.63 -13.05 -12.54
C ILE A 244 3.73 -14.21 -13.01
N ARG A 245 3.35 -15.08 -12.07
CA ARG A 245 2.36 -16.15 -12.28
C ARG A 245 1.26 -15.98 -11.25
N PHE A 246 0.11 -15.48 -11.68
CA PHE A 246 -1.07 -15.41 -10.82
C PHE A 246 -1.74 -16.78 -10.73
N GLY A 247 -2.08 -17.22 -9.52
CA GLY A 247 -2.94 -18.39 -9.32
C GLY A 247 -2.30 -19.72 -9.65
N SER A 248 -0.99 -19.89 -9.45
CA SER A 248 -0.46 -21.24 -9.23
C SER A 248 -1.13 -21.77 -7.96
N THR A 249 -2.00 -22.77 -8.12
CA THR A 249 -2.75 -23.42 -7.04
C THR A 249 -1.87 -23.69 -5.84
N ILE A 250 -2.03 -22.90 -4.78
CA ILE A 250 -1.61 -23.28 -3.43
C ILE A 250 -2.82 -24.00 -2.85
N ASP A 251 -2.78 -25.33 -2.88
CA ASP A 251 -3.79 -26.25 -2.35
C ASP A 251 -4.38 -25.76 -1.02
N GLY A 252 -5.72 -25.69 -0.92
CA GLY A 252 -6.57 -25.90 0.28
C GLY A 252 -6.23 -25.20 1.62
N ASN A 253 -5.16 -24.42 1.70
CA ASN A 253 -4.53 -23.90 2.91
C ASN A 253 -4.46 -22.37 2.86
N GLU A 254 -5.35 -21.70 2.11
CA GLU A 254 -5.36 -20.24 1.97
C GLU A 254 -5.37 -19.52 3.34
N THR A 255 -6.14 -20.02 4.31
CA THR A 255 -6.12 -19.46 5.67
C THR A 255 -4.78 -19.70 6.38
N LEU A 256 -4.13 -20.84 6.15
CA LEU A 256 -2.84 -21.16 6.76
C LEU A 256 -1.69 -20.33 6.14
N SER A 257 -1.71 -20.08 4.84
CA SER A 257 -0.72 -19.21 4.19
C SER A 257 -0.86 -17.76 4.65
N VAL A 258 -2.09 -17.32 4.92
CA VAL A 258 -2.38 -16.02 5.54
C VAL A 258 -1.81 -15.93 6.95
N PHE A 259 -2.08 -16.91 7.80
CA PHE A 259 -1.52 -16.92 9.16
C PHE A 259 0.01 -16.99 9.16
N ARG A 260 0.61 -17.74 8.22
CA ARG A 260 2.07 -17.77 8.06
C ARG A 260 2.63 -16.40 7.65
N ALA A 261 2.01 -15.75 6.66
CA ALA A 261 2.44 -14.42 6.25
C ALA A 261 2.29 -13.37 7.38
N GLN A 262 1.26 -13.50 8.22
CA GLN A 262 1.10 -12.68 9.43
C GLN A 262 2.22 -12.93 10.44
N ILE A 263 2.55 -14.19 10.70
CA ILE A 263 3.65 -14.57 11.60
C ILE A 263 4.97 -14.02 11.06
N ASP A 264 5.25 -14.20 9.77
CA ASP A 264 6.49 -13.71 9.15
C ASP A 264 6.65 -12.17 9.30
N GLU A 265 5.55 -11.41 9.21
CA GLU A 265 5.55 -9.96 9.41
C GLU A 265 5.74 -9.56 10.89
N LEU A 266 5.12 -10.30 11.80
CA LEU A 266 5.29 -10.11 13.25
C LEU A 266 6.73 -10.44 13.69
N ASP A 267 7.29 -11.53 13.19
CA ASP A 267 8.67 -11.95 13.49
C ASP A 267 9.66 -10.90 13.00
N LYS A 268 9.47 -10.36 11.78
CA LYS A 268 10.29 -9.26 11.29
C LYS A 268 10.18 -8.02 12.19
N SER A 269 8.95 -7.63 12.55
CA SER A 269 8.70 -6.48 13.42
C SER A 269 9.32 -6.67 14.81
N LEU A 270 9.29 -7.89 15.35
CA LEU A 270 9.94 -8.25 16.60
C LEU A 270 11.45 -8.04 16.53
N PHE A 271 12.10 -8.50 15.46
CA PHE A 271 13.54 -8.30 15.29
C PHE A 271 13.92 -6.83 15.09
N ASP A 272 13.12 -6.05 14.35
CA ASP A 272 13.33 -4.60 14.20
C ASP A 272 13.25 -3.88 15.56
N ILE A 273 12.28 -4.25 16.42
CA ILE A 273 12.16 -3.73 17.79
C ILE A 273 13.38 -4.11 18.65
N ILE A 274 13.82 -5.37 18.57
CA ILE A 274 15.00 -5.85 19.31
C ILE A 274 16.25 -5.09 18.86
N ALA A 275 16.46 -4.91 17.54
CA ALA A 275 17.59 -4.18 16.99
C ALA A 275 17.63 -2.74 17.50
N HIS A 276 16.51 -2.02 17.43
CA HIS A 276 16.43 -0.65 17.95
C HIS A 276 16.69 -0.57 19.47
N ARG A 277 16.21 -1.55 20.23
CA ARG A 277 16.52 -1.68 21.66
C ARG A 277 18.02 -1.89 21.91
N MET A 278 18.73 -2.60 21.02
CA MET A 278 20.18 -2.77 21.13
C MET A 278 20.94 -1.48 20.84
N GLU A 279 20.52 -0.67 19.87
CA GLU A 279 21.10 0.66 19.63
C GLU A 279 21.00 1.56 20.87
N LEU A 280 19.85 1.51 21.57
CA LEU A 280 19.68 2.22 22.85
C LEU A 280 20.58 1.64 23.94
N SER A 281 20.78 0.33 23.97
CA SER A 281 21.70 -0.33 24.91
C SER A 281 23.14 0.15 24.69
N GLU A 282 23.60 0.26 23.44
CA GLU A 282 24.92 0.80 23.09
C GLU A 282 25.08 2.25 23.57
N LYS A 283 24.07 3.11 23.33
CA LYS A 283 24.06 4.51 23.83
C LYS A 283 24.12 4.57 25.35
N ILE A 284 23.41 3.69 26.06
CA ILE A 284 23.47 3.58 27.51
C ILE A 284 24.87 3.15 27.97
N GLY A 285 25.50 2.20 27.28
CA GLY A 285 26.86 1.76 27.56
C GLY A 285 27.88 2.89 27.44
N GLN A 286 27.81 3.66 26.35
CA GLN A 286 28.64 4.86 26.13
C GLN A 286 28.44 5.89 27.25
N TYR A 287 27.20 6.17 27.63
CA TYR A 287 26.89 7.09 28.73
C TYR A 287 27.45 6.60 30.07
N LYS A 288 27.27 5.31 30.38
CA LYS A 288 27.79 4.70 31.62
C LYS A 288 29.31 4.77 31.66
N LYS A 289 29.98 4.47 30.56
CA LYS A 289 31.45 4.56 30.42
C LYS A 289 31.94 6.00 30.64
N ALA A 290 31.27 6.99 30.07
CA ALA A 290 31.61 8.40 30.25
C ALA A 290 31.42 8.90 31.70
N ASN A 291 30.53 8.26 32.47
CA ASN A 291 30.19 8.66 33.84
C ASN A 291 30.71 7.67 34.91
N ASN A 292 31.56 6.71 34.55
CA ASN A 292 32.08 5.66 35.45
C ASN A 292 30.99 4.86 36.20
N ILE A 293 29.87 4.56 35.52
CA ILE A 293 28.75 3.78 36.07
C ILE A 293 28.91 2.30 35.68
N SER A 294 28.64 1.38 36.61
CA SER A 294 28.63 -0.07 36.34
C SER A 294 27.60 -0.43 35.26
N VAL A 295 28.00 -1.29 34.33
CA VAL A 295 27.13 -1.84 33.28
C VAL A 295 26.03 -2.70 33.91
N LEU A 296 26.38 -3.59 34.84
CA LEU A 296 25.44 -4.50 35.48
C LEU A 296 24.79 -3.85 36.72
N GLN A 297 23.47 -3.81 36.73
CA GLN A 297 22.65 -3.30 37.83
C GLN A 297 21.50 -4.29 38.12
N PHE A 298 21.71 -5.17 39.09
CA PHE A 298 20.78 -6.27 39.40
C PHE A 298 19.35 -5.82 39.72
N ALA A 299 19.19 -4.73 40.47
CA ALA A 299 17.87 -4.20 40.82
C ALA A 299 17.02 -3.84 39.58
N ARG A 300 17.67 -3.32 38.52
CA ARG A 300 16.99 -2.97 37.27
C ARG A 300 16.57 -4.21 36.48
N TYR A 301 17.36 -5.27 36.54
CA TYR A 301 17.05 -6.55 35.92
C TYR A 301 15.85 -7.24 36.60
N GLU A 302 15.83 -7.26 37.94
CA GLU A 302 14.71 -7.78 38.73
C GLU A 302 13.40 -7.03 38.43
N GLU A 303 13.46 -5.70 38.33
CA GLU A 303 12.31 -4.86 37.95
C GLU A 303 11.81 -5.20 36.52
N LEU A 304 12.72 -5.32 35.56
CA LEU A 304 12.39 -5.70 34.18
C LEU A 304 11.70 -7.07 34.12
N LEU A 305 12.24 -8.06 34.83
CA LEU A 305 11.71 -9.41 34.86
C LEU A 305 10.32 -9.44 35.51
N SER A 306 10.15 -8.78 36.65
CA SER A 306 8.86 -8.68 37.34
C SER A 306 7.76 -8.06 36.47
N ASN A 307 8.08 -6.95 35.79
CA ASN A 307 7.16 -6.29 34.86
C ASN A 307 6.80 -7.20 33.68
N SER A 308 7.79 -7.91 33.12
CA SER A 308 7.58 -8.80 31.97
C SER A 308 6.73 -10.02 32.33
N LEU A 309 6.91 -10.59 33.53
CA LEU A 309 6.09 -11.70 34.02
C LEU A 309 4.64 -11.26 34.30
N THR A 310 4.45 -10.04 34.79
CA THR A 310 3.10 -9.45 34.95
C THR A 310 2.42 -9.31 33.59
N TYR A 311 3.13 -8.82 32.58
CA TYR A 311 2.63 -8.71 31.21
C TYR A 311 2.30 -10.09 30.61
N ALA A 312 3.17 -11.08 30.78
CA ALA A 312 2.94 -12.45 30.32
C ALA A 312 1.61 -13.01 30.85
N LYS A 313 1.32 -12.79 32.15
CA LYS A 313 0.08 -13.23 32.78
C LYS A 313 -1.16 -12.56 32.18
N GLN A 314 -1.09 -11.26 31.89
CA GLN A 314 -2.20 -10.49 31.30
C GLN A 314 -2.51 -10.92 29.86
N HIS A 315 -1.49 -11.36 29.11
CA HIS A 315 -1.60 -11.74 27.71
C HIS A 315 -1.63 -13.25 27.48
N HIS A 316 -1.85 -14.05 28.54
CA HIS A 316 -1.91 -15.51 28.48
C HIS A 316 -0.66 -16.18 27.87
N LEU A 317 0.51 -15.58 28.06
CA LEU A 317 1.79 -16.13 27.65
C LEU A 317 2.38 -17.02 28.74
N ASN A 318 3.12 -18.05 28.33
CA ASN A 318 3.86 -18.90 29.26
C ASN A 318 4.95 -18.08 29.98
N ALA A 319 4.96 -18.13 31.31
CA ALA A 319 5.87 -17.33 32.14
C ALA A 319 7.35 -17.71 31.95
N ASP A 320 7.65 -19.01 31.84
CA ASP A 320 9.02 -19.49 31.65
C ASP A 320 9.56 -19.08 30.28
N PHE A 321 8.71 -19.10 29.26
CA PHE A 321 9.06 -18.61 27.92
C PHE A 321 9.43 -17.13 27.92
N VAL A 322 8.60 -16.27 28.54
CA VAL A 322 8.89 -14.83 28.62
C VAL A 322 10.14 -14.57 29.45
N LYS A 323 10.35 -15.31 30.54
CA LYS A 323 11.59 -15.24 31.33
C LYS A 323 12.83 -15.53 30.48
N GLN A 324 12.84 -16.61 29.72
CA GLN A 324 13.96 -16.97 28.83
C GLN A 324 14.22 -15.90 27.77
N ILE A 325 13.17 -15.33 27.17
CA ILE A 325 13.33 -14.21 26.22
C ILE A 325 13.99 -13.01 26.88
N VAL A 326 13.51 -12.62 28.06
CA VAL A 326 14.04 -11.46 28.80
C VAL A 326 15.51 -11.69 29.18
N GLU A 327 15.85 -12.91 29.62
CA GLU A 327 17.23 -13.32 29.93
C GLU A 327 18.15 -13.18 28.71
N LEU A 328 17.75 -13.73 27.55
CA LEU A 328 18.53 -13.65 26.32
C LEU A 328 18.72 -12.21 25.84
N ILE A 329 17.63 -11.43 25.83
CA ILE A 329 17.66 -10.02 25.42
C ILE A 329 18.51 -9.17 26.39
N HIS A 330 18.44 -9.45 27.70
CA HIS A 330 19.24 -8.75 28.69
C HIS A 330 20.73 -9.07 28.56
N GLN A 331 21.07 -10.34 28.34
CA GLN A 331 22.43 -10.78 28.14
C GLN A 331 23.06 -10.10 26.91
N GLU A 332 22.34 -10.06 25.78
CA GLU A 332 22.81 -9.35 24.59
C GLU A 332 22.97 -7.84 24.85
N SER A 333 22.05 -7.22 25.58
CA SER A 333 22.20 -5.81 26.00
C SER A 333 23.45 -5.54 26.83
N ILE A 334 23.87 -6.48 27.69
CA ILE A 334 25.10 -6.35 28.46
C ILE A 334 26.30 -6.45 27.51
N ASN A 335 26.30 -7.43 26.61
CA ASN A 335 27.37 -7.62 25.62
C ASN A 335 27.61 -6.36 24.77
N ARG A 336 26.53 -5.63 24.43
CA ARG A 336 26.58 -4.37 23.68
C ARG A 336 27.04 -3.14 24.49
N GLN A 337 27.03 -3.23 25.82
CA GLN A 337 27.43 -2.14 26.72
C GLN A 337 28.88 -2.24 27.19
N LEU A 338 29.48 -3.42 27.08
CA LEU A 338 30.92 -3.67 27.32
C LEU A 338 31.74 -3.14 26.13
#